data_AF-A0A0B7AD89-F1
#
_entry.id   AF-A0A0B7AD89-F1
#
_cell.length_a   1.000
_cell.length_b   1.000
_cell.length_c   1.000
_cell.angle_alpha   90.00
_cell.angle_beta   90.00
_cell.angle_gamma   90.00
#
_symmetry.space_group_name_H-M   'P 1'
#
loop_
_entity.id
_entity.type
_entity.pdbx_description
1 polymer ?
#
loop_
_entity_poly.entity_id
_entity_poly.type
_entity_poly.pdbx_seq_one_letter_code
_entity_poly.pdbx_strand_id
1 'polypeptide(L)'
;RQEQLNKTSLMSSRKFLETLLEMFNENVIHNTGALVIAAMLDFLTFALCAPYSETTDGTQFDSLLEMVAANGRVIFKLFQHPSMAIIKGAGLVMKAIIEEGDAEIAAKMQDLSLSEGA
;
A
#
# COMPACT_ATOMS: atom_id res chain seq x y z
N ARG A 1 -18.93 12.79 -1.87
CA ARG A 1 -19.94 12.15 -0.98
C ARG A 1 -20.09 10.65 -1.24
N GLN A 2 -20.46 10.19 -2.47
CA GLN A 2 -20.59 8.75 -2.72
C GLN A 2 -19.24 8.00 -2.60
N GLU A 3 -18.16 8.59 -3.10
CA GLU A 3 -16.81 8.01 -2.98
C GLU A 3 -16.40 7.78 -1.52
N GLN A 4 -16.59 8.79 -0.65
CA GLN A 4 -16.36 8.67 0.79
C GLN A 4 -17.15 7.51 1.40
N LEU A 5 -18.45 7.39 1.09
CA LEU A 5 -19.27 6.28 1.58
C LEU A 5 -18.76 4.91 1.11
N ASN A 6 -18.32 4.81 -0.15
CA ASN A 6 -17.78 3.57 -0.70
C ASN A 6 -16.47 3.20 0.00
N LYS A 7 -15.56 4.17 0.19
CA LYS A 7 -14.30 4.00 0.92
C LYS A 7 -14.56 3.58 2.35
N THR A 8 -15.43 4.29 3.07
CA THR A 8 -15.80 3.93 4.44
C THR A 8 -16.34 2.51 4.52
N SER A 9 -17.20 2.10 3.59
CA SER A 9 -17.75 0.75 3.56
C SER A 9 -16.67 -0.31 3.34
N LEU A 10 -15.76 -0.09 2.38
CA LEU A 10 -14.67 -1.03 2.06
C LEU A 10 -13.63 -1.14 3.19
N MET A 11 -13.28 -0.02 3.83
CA MET A 11 -12.21 0.03 4.83
C MET A 11 -12.70 -0.15 6.27
N SER A 12 -14.02 -0.21 6.49
CA SER A 12 -14.60 -0.41 7.83
C SER A 12 -14.24 -1.76 8.47
N SER A 13 -13.96 -2.78 7.65
CA SER A 13 -13.63 -4.12 8.12
C SER A 13 -12.13 -4.36 8.06
N ARG A 14 -11.46 -4.23 9.21
CA ARG A 14 -10.04 -4.54 9.34
C ARG A 14 -9.70 -5.94 8.83
N LYS A 15 -10.49 -6.95 9.20
CA LYS A 15 -10.29 -8.34 8.76
C LYS A 15 -10.33 -8.47 7.23
N PHE A 16 -11.21 -7.71 6.57
CA PHE A 16 -11.27 -7.71 5.11
C PHE A 16 -10.01 -7.10 4.49
N LEU A 17 -9.53 -5.98 5.04
CA LEU A 17 -8.27 -5.37 4.60
C LEU A 17 -7.07 -6.30 4.82
N GLU A 18 -7.02 -6.99 5.95
CA GLU A 18 -5.99 -8.00 6.24
C GLU A 18 -5.99 -9.11 5.16
N THR A 19 -7.16 -9.68 4.84
CA THR A 19 -7.28 -10.70 3.78
C THR A 19 -6.86 -10.18 2.41
N LEU A 20 -7.19 -8.92 2.07
CA LEU A 20 -6.74 -8.32 0.81
C LEU A 20 -5.22 -8.13 0.76
N LEU A 21 -4.61 -7.67 1.85
CA LEU A 21 -3.16 -7.50 1.95
C LEU A 21 -2.42 -8.84 1.98
N GLU A 22 -2.96 -9.87 2.62
CA GLU A 22 -2.43 -11.23 2.58
C GLU A 22 -2.41 -11.77 1.14
N MET A 23 -3.54 -11.66 0.42
CA MET A 23 -3.63 -12.05 -1.00
C MET A 23 -2.62 -11.28 -1.86
N PHE A 24 -2.50 -9.96 -1.63
CA PHE A 24 -1.50 -9.14 -2.32
C PHE A 24 -0.09 -9.66 -2.05
N ASN A 25 0.28 -9.82 -0.78
CA ASN A 25 1.59 -10.29 -0.34
C ASN A 25 1.95 -11.65 -0.95
N GLU A 26 1.03 -12.62 -0.92
CA GLU A 26 1.24 -13.93 -1.50
C GLU A 26 1.57 -13.85 -3.00
N ASN A 27 0.82 -13.04 -3.75
CA ASN A 27 1.06 -12.86 -5.19
C ASN A 27 2.40 -12.18 -5.47
N VAL A 28 2.78 -11.17 -4.68
CA VAL A 28 4.09 -10.51 -4.82
C VAL A 28 5.25 -11.47 -4.48
N ILE A 29 5.11 -12.25 -3.40
CA ILE A 29 6.15 -13.18 -2.95
C ILE A 29 6.41 -14.27 -4.00
N HIS A 30 5.34 -14.84 -4.57
CA HIS A 30 5.42 -15.90 -5.58
C HIS A 30 5.59 -15.39 -7.01
N ASN A 31 5.57 -14.06 -7.21
CA ASN A 31 5.65 -13.42 -8.53
C ASN A 31 4.54 -13.89 -9.49
N THR A 32 3.32 -14.01 -8.97
CA THR A 32 2.12 -14.43 -9.70
C THR A 32 1.05 -13.34 -9.68
N GLY A 33 -0.02 -13.50 -10.46
CA GLY A 33 -1.20 -12.66 -10.32
C GLY A 33 -0.94 -11.17 -10.58
N ALA A 34 -0.18 -10.81 -11.62
CA ALA A 34 0.18 -9.42 -11.91
C ALA A 34 -1.03 -8.47 -12.01
N LEU A 35 -2.18 -8.95 -12.50
CA LEU A 35 -3.43 -8.16 -12.52
C LEU A 35 -4.01 -7.92 -11.12
N VAL A 36 -3.88 -8.91 -10.23
CA VAL A 36 -4.27 -8.77 -8.81
C VAL A 36 -3.36 -7.76 -8.12
N ILE A 37 -2.04 -7.86 -8.34
CA ILE A 37 -1.06 -6.89 -7.82
C ILE A 37 -1.39 -5.48 -8.30
N ALA A 38 -1.61 -5.30 -9.61
CA ALA A 38 -1.95 -3.99 -10.19
C ALA A 38 -3.25 -3.42 -9.59
N ALA A 39 -4.32 -4.21 -9.52
CA ALA A 39 -5.58 -3.78 -8.93
C ALA A 39 -5.47 -3.43 -7.44
N MET A 40 -4.64 -4.17 -6.70
CA MET A 40 -4.35 -3.87 -5.29
C MET A 40 -3.55 -2.58 -5.14
N LEU A 41 -2.57 -2.33 -6.01
CA LEU A 41 -1.84 -1.04 -6.02
C LEU A 41 -2.77 0.13 -6.38
N ASP A 42 -3.71 -0.05 -7.30
CA ASP A 42 -4.73 0.97 -7.61
C ASP A 42 -5.62 1.23 -6.39
N PHE A 43 -6.09 0.17 -5.72
CA PHE A 43 -6.86 0.30 -4.47
C PHE A 43 -6.09 1.08 -3.41
N LEU A 44 -4.83 0.72 -3.16
CA LEU A 44 -3.97 1.41 -2.21
C LEU A 44 -3.71 2.86 -2.62
N THR A 45 -3.51 3.12 -3.92
CA THR A 45 -3.32 4.47 -4.45
C THR A 45 -4.57 5.32 -4.21
N PHE A 46 -5.77 4.79 -4.45
CA PHE A 46 -7.01 5.52 -4.20
C PHE A 46 -7.29 5.75 -2.71
N ALA A 47 -6.80 4.87 -1.84
CA ALA A 47 -6.98 5.00 -0.40
C ALA A 47 -5.95 5.94 0.25
N LEU A 48 -4.68 5.86 -0.18
CA LEU A 48 -3.52 6.45 0.52
C LEU A 48 -2.83 7.59 -0.21
N CYS A 49 -2.99 7.73 -1.54
CA CYS A 49 -2.25 8.73 -2.32
C CYS A 49 -3.12 9.95 -2.68
N ALA A 50 -2.54 11.14 -2.59
CA ALA A 50 -3.17 12.37 -3.05
C ALA A 50 -3.41 12.34 -4.59
N PRO A 51 -4.49 12.96 -5.10
CA PRO A 51 -5.54 13.66 -4.35
C PRO A 51 -6.64 12.74 -3.80
N TYR A 52 -6.58 11.43 -4.07
CA TYR A 52 -7.66 10.51 -3.75
C TYR A 52 -7.82 10.27 -2.25
N SER A 53 -6.71 10.25 -1.50
CA SER A 53 -6.73 10.09 -0.04
C SER A 53 -7.54 11.15 0.70
N GLU A 54 -7.79 12.32 0.09
CA GLU A 54 -8.62 13.40 0.70
C GLU A 54 -10.06 12.98 1.00
N THR A 55 -10.54 11.90 0.38
CA THR A 55 -11.88 11.32 0.63
C THR A 55 -11.84 10.06 1.48
N THR A 56 -10.68 9.65 1.98
CA THR A 56 -10.50 8.58 2.96
C THR A 56 -10.70 9.17 4.36
N ASP A 57 -11.45 8.49 5.23
CA ASP A 57 -11.55 8.90 6.63
C ASP A 57 -10.19 8.81 7.32
N GLY A 58 -9.80 9.80 8.13
CA GLY A 58 -8.47 9.86 8.74
C GLY A 58 -8.13 8.62 9.57
N THR A 59 -9.07 8.10 10.35
CA THR A 59 -8.80 6.90 11.17
C THR A 59 -8.61 5.64 10.32
N GLN A 60 -9.33 5.56 9.20
CA GLN A 60 -9.18 4.46 8.24
C GLN A 60 -7.90 4.60 7.43
N PHE A 61 -7.53 5.83 7.09
CA PHE A 61 -6.27 6.16 6.43
C PHE A 61 -5.09 5.69 7.27
N ASP A 62 -4.99 6.16 8.52
CA ASP A 62 -3.89 5.84 9.43
C ASP A 62 -3.79 4.32 9.63
N SER A 63 -4.92 3.67 9.92
CA SER A 63 -4.96 2.22 10.11
C SER A 63 -4.49 1.45 8.87
N LEU A 64 -4.91 1.86 7.66
CA LEU A 64 -4.48 1.18 6.44
C LEU A 64 -3.00 1.47 6.15
N LEU A 65 -2.54 2.71 6.34
CA LEU A 65 -1.15 3.11 6.13
C LEU A 65 -0.21 2.26 7.00
N GLU A 66 -0.52 2.11 8.29
CA GLU A 66 0.23 1.25 9.22
C GLU A 66 0.24 -0.22 8.76
N MET A 67 -0.90 -0.74 8.30
CA MET A 67 -1.00 -2.11 7.80
C MET A 67 -0.16 -2.33 6.54
N VAL A 68 -0.11 -1.38 5.61
CA VAL A 68 0.76 -1.48 4.43
C VAL A 68 2.23 -1.30 4.81
N ALA A 69 2.55 -0.36 5.70
CA ALA A 69 3.91 -0.14 6.22
C ALA A 69 4.45 -1.37 6.96
N ALA A 70 3.60 -2.13 7.65
CA ALA A 70 4.00 -3.41 8.25
C ALA A 70 4.55 -4.39 7.20
N ASN A 71 4.09 -4.29 5.96
CA ASN A 71 4.48 -5.10 4.80
C ASN A 71 5.51 -4.43 3.88
N GLY A 72 6.24 -3.41 4.34
CA GLY A 72 7.14 -2.60 3.50
C GLY A 72 8.13 -3.38 2.62
N ARG A 73 8.68 -4.51 3.11
CA ARG A 73 9.57 -5.39 2.33
C ARG A 73 8.89 -5.94 1.06
N VAL A 74 7.61 -6.28 1.14
CA VAL A 74 6.84 -6.74 -0.01
C VAL A 74 6.72 -5.64 -1.06
N ILE A 75 6.51 -4.39 -0.63
CA ILE A 75 6.45 -3.25 -1.54
C ILE A 75 7.82 -3.03 -2.21
N PHE A 76 8.93 -3.18 -1.49
CA PHE A 76 10.27 -3.06 -2.10
C PHE A 76 10.52 -4.09 -3.20
N LYS A 77 10.07 -5.34 -3.01
CA LYS A 77 10.19 -6.40 -4.03
C LYS A 77 9.53 -6.02 -5.36
N LEU A 78 8.50 -5.18 -5.35
CA LEU A 78 7.82 -4.74 -6.57
C LEU A 78 8.66 -3.82 -7.46
N PHE A 79 9.71 -3.19 -6.95
CA PHE A 79 10.63 -2.40 -7.79
C PHE A 79 11.45 -3.26 -8.76
N GLN A 80 11.47 -4.59 -8.57
CA GLN A 80 12.11 -5.55 -9.48
C GLN A 80 11.11 -6.19 -10.46
N HIS A 81 9.82 -5.84 -10.39
CA HIS A 81 8.78 -6.44 -11.22
C HIS A 81 8.90 -5.99 -12.69
N PRO A 82 8.72 -6.87 -13.71
CA PRO A 82 8.92 -6.51 -15.12
C PRO A 82 7.95 -5.46 -15.67
N SER A 83 6.79 -5.29 -15.04
CA SER A 83 5.79 -4.28 -15.44
C SER A 83 6.07 -2.91 -14.82
N MET A 84 6.35 -1.92 -15.67
CA MET A 84 6.53 -0.53 -15.26
C MET A 84 5.31 0.08 -14.55
N ALA A 85 4.10 -0.37 -14.87
CA ALA A 85 2.90 0.12 -14.19
C ALA A 85 2.89 -0.28 -12.71
N ILE A 86 3.31 -1.52 -12.42
CA ILE A 86 3.42 -2.03 -11.05
C ILE A 86 4.54 -1.32 -10.30
N ILE A 87 5.70 -1.11 -10.93
CA ILE A 87 6.80 -0.33 -10.31
C ILE A 87 6.32 1.07 -9.94
N LYS A 88 5.61 1.76 -10.84
CA LYS A 88 5.09 3.11 -10.58
C LYS A 88 4.05 3.11 -9.47
N GLY A 89 3.12 2.15 -9.47
CA GLY A 89 2.12 2.02 -8.41
C GLY A 89 2.76 1.77 -7.04
N ALA A 90 3.74 0.87 -6.96
CA ALA A 90 4.52 0.63 -5.74
C ALA A 90 5.27 1.88 -5.28
N GLY A 91 5.83 2.65 -6.22
CA GLY A 91 6.47 3.94 -5.93
C GLY A 91 5.53 4.97 -5.32
N LEU A 92 4.29 5.08 -5.82
CA LEU A 92 3.28 5.98 -5.24
C LEU A 92 2.91 5.57 -3.81
N VAL A 93 2.66 4.27 -3.59
CA VAL A 93 2.33 3.75 -2.26
C VAL A 93 3.50 3.94 -1.30
N MET A 94 4.73 3.65 -1.71
CA MET A 94 5.93 3.87 -0.90
C MET A 94 6.11 5.35 -0.53
N LYS A 95 5.87 6.26 -1.49
CA LYS A 95 5.89 7.71 -1.24
C LYS A 95 4.87 8.09 -0.16
N ALA A 96 3.64 7.61 -0.25
CA ALA A 96 2.60 7.87 0.76
C ALA A 96 3.01 7.35 2.15
N ILE A 97 3.59 6.15 2.25
CA ILE A 97 4.09 5.60 3.52
C ILE A 97 5.16 6.50 4.14
N ILE A 98 6.08 7.03 3.34
CA ILE A 98 7.18 7.87 3.82
C ILE A 98 6.72 9.28 4.19
N GLU A 99 5.82 9.87 3.40
CA GLU A 99 5.37 11.26 3.60
C GLU A 99 4.30 11.40 4.67
N GLU A 100 3.41 10.42 4.80
CA GLU A 100 2.25 10.47 5.70
C GLU A 100 2.43 9.61 6.95
N GLY A 101 3.43 8.72 6.96
CA GLY A 101 3.76 7.90 8.12
C GLY A 101 4.44 8.72 9.23
N ASP A 102 4.35 8.24 10.46
CA ASP A 102 5.08 8.83 11.56
C ASP A 102 6.61 8.61 11.45
N ALA A 103 7.36 9.22 12.38
CA ALA A 103 8.81 9.11 12.38
C ALA A 103 9.31 7.66 12.55
N GLU A 104 8.54 6.79 13.21
CA GLU A 104 8.91 5.38 13.41
C GLU A 104 8.75 4.58 12.10
N ILE A 105 7.62 4.77 11.41
CA ILE A 105 7.36 4.19 10.09
C ILE A 105 8.43 4.66 9.09
N ALA A 106 8.72 5.95 9.05
CA ALA A 106 9.72 6.51 8.14
C ALA A 106 11.12 5.92 8.41
N ALA A 107 11.53 5.83 9.68
CA ALA A 107 12.80 5.22 10.06
C ALA A 107 12.87 3.73 9.67
N LYS A 108 11.77 2.99 9.87
CA LYS A 108 11.67 1.59 9.45
C LYS A 108 11.79 1.45 7.93
N MET A 109 11.13 2.30 7.15
CA MET A 109 11.24 2.28 5.69
C MET A 109 12.66 2.60 5.23
N GLN A 110 13.35 3.51 5.91
CA GLN A 110 14.76 3.81 5.64
C GLN A 110 15.64 2.58 5.87
N ASP A 111 15.49 1.88 7.00
CA ASP A 111 16.24 0.65 7.32
C ASP A 111 16.00 -0.46 6.29
N LEU A 112 14.74 -0.64 5.88
CA LEU A 112 14.38 -1.57 4.81
C LEU A 112 15.04 -1.18 3.47
N SER A 113 15.02 0.10 3.10
CA SER A 113 15.65 0.56 1.85
C SER A 113 17.15 0.30 1.81
N LEU A 114 17.83 0.44 2.96
CA LEU A 114 19.27 0.14 3.09
C LEU A 114 19.53 -1.37 2.96
N SER A 115 18.64 -2.20 3.51
CA SER A 115 18.75 -3.65 3.45
C SER A 115 18.48 -4.22 2.06
N GLU A 116 17.52 -3.65 1.31
CA GLU A 116 17.16 -4.11 -0.04
C GLU A 116 18.11 -3.58 -1.13
N GLY A 117 18.86 -2.53 -0.85
CA GLY A 117 19.85 -1.94 -1.76
C GLY A 117 21.28 -2.45 -1.61
N ALA A 118 21.57 -3.22 -0.55
CA ALA A 118 22.87 -3.83 -0.27
C ALA A 118 23.01 -5.22 -0.93
#